data_AF-A0A087MJZ8-F1
#
_entry.id   AF-A0A087MJZ8-F1
#
_cell.length_a   1.000
_cell.length_b   1.000
_cell.length_c   1.000
_cell.angle_alpha   90.00
_cell.angle_beta   90.00
_cell.angle_gamma   90.00
#
_symmetry.space_group_name_H-M   'P 1'
#
loop_
_entity.id
_entity.type
_entity.pdbx_description
1 polymer ?
#
loop_
_entity_poly.entity_id
_entity_poly.type
_entity_poly.pdbx_seq_one_letter_code
_entity_poly.pdbx_strand_id
1 'polypeptide(L)'
;MDVPAYQSLLALARRHVRRADEAQDLVQQTLLAGLEAGRDDPAWLAGTLRNLAALQARSGARRRRREQAASAGGDDQVPPPPADPVSSLPLLAVLPPAARRVAVLALHGLDAHEIRWILGIADTAFRQRLSRIRKALGELPPAQRAEATALAYLRDPARSVELQFGLVRRALQAVVAMRPGLGTHDADGHLLVIHRGAHKPGPGGND
;
A
#
# COMPACT_ATOMS: atom_id res chain seq x y z
N MET A 1 20.46 -25.86 -11.25
CA MET A 1 21.64 -25.14 -10.71
C MET A 1 22.60 -26.15 -10.12
N ASP A 2 23.89 -26.02 -10.40
CA ASP A 2 24.93 -26.89 -9.88
C ASP A 2 25.41 -26.42 -8.48
N VAL A 3 26.13 -27.31 -7.78
CA VAL A 3 26.66 -27.04 -6.44
C VAL A 3 27.64 -25.84 -6.43
N PRO A 4 28.54 -25.67 -7.41
CA PRO A 4 29.45 -24.52 -7.46
C PRO A 4 28.75 -23.17 -7.63
N ALA A 5 27.71 -23.06 -8.48
CA ALA A 5 26.97 -21.81 -8.63
C ALA A 5 26.20 -21.45 -7.36
N TYR A 6 25.60 -22.45 -6.70
CA TYR A 6 24.94 -22.24 -5.41
C TYR A 6 25.93 -21.72 -4.35
N GLN A 7 27.12 -22.32 -4.24
CA GLN A 7 28.15 -21.87 -3.30
C GLN A 7 28.64 -20.45 -3.59
N SER A 8 28.75 -20.09 -4.86
CA SER A 8 29.16 -18.75 -5.30
C SER A 8 28.10 -17.70 -4.94
N LEU A 9 26.81 -18.01 -5.13
CA LEU A 9 25.70 -17.18 -4.68
C LEU A 9 25.64 -17.06 -3.15
N LEU A 10 25.88 -18.14 -2.42
CA LEU A 10 25.90 -18.12 -0.96
C LEU A 10 27.07 -17.29 -0.42
N ALA A 11 28.25 -17.36 -1.05
CA ALA A 11 29.39 -16.52 -0.72
C ALA A 11 29.09 -15.03 -0.98
N LEU A 12 28.33 -14.72 -2.03
CA LEU A 12 27.86 -13.37 -2.31
C LEU A 12 26.82 -12.91 -1.27
N ALA A 13 25.82 -13.74 -0.94
CA ALA A 13 24.80 -13.44 0.07
C ALA A 13 25.41 -13.09 1.42
N ARG A 14 26.40 -13.86 1.88
CA ARG A 14 27.13 -13.62 3.14
C ARG A 14 27.83 -12.26 3.23
N ARG A 15 28.10 -11.59 2.10
CA ARG A 15 28.67 -10.23 2.09
C ARG A 15 27.62 -9.15 2.35
N HIS A 16 26.34 -9.49 2.18
CA HIS A 16 25.23 -8.54 2.23
C HIS A 16 24.36 -8.68 3.48
N VAL A 17 24.45 -9.81 4.18
CA VAL A 17 23.70 -10.06 5.43
C VAL A 17 24.65 -10.32 6.60
N ARG A 18 24.17 -10.13 7.83
CA ARG A 18 25.01 -10.31 9.03
C ARG A 18 24.94 -11.71 9.60
N ARG A 19 23.82 -12.41 9.42
CA ARG A 19 23.61 -13.76 9.96
C ARG A 19 23.64 -14.82 8.85
N ALA A 20 24.05 -16.03 9.21
CA ALA A 20 24.21 -17.13 8.25
C ALA A 20 22.87 -17.69 7.75
N ASP A 21 21.85 -17.69 8.60
CA ASP A 21 20.47 -18.06 8.27
C ASP A 21 19.86 -17.07 7.25
N GLU A 22 20.01 -15.76 7.48
CA GLU A 22 19.58 -14.72 6.52
C GLU A 22 20.23 -14.89 5.13
N ALA A 23 21.46 -15.42 5.07
CA ALA A 23 22.17 -15.62 3.82
C ALA A 23 21.54 -16.75 3.00
N GLN A 24 21.12 -17.83 3.67
CA GLN A 24 20.45 -18.97 3.03
C GLN A 24 19.08 -18.55 2.50
N ASP A 25 18.31 -17.80 3.31
CA ASP A 25 17.01 -17.27 2.90
C ASP A 25 17.12 -16.34 1.68
N LEU A 26 18.12 -15.46 1.67
CA LEU A 26 18.37 -14.55 0.56
C LEU A 26 18.73 -15.30 -0.73
N VAL A 27 19.53 -16.36 -0.65
CA VAL A 27 19.79 -17.24 -1.80
C VAL A 27 18.50 -17.90 -2.25
N GLN A 28 17.71 -18.47 -1.33
CA GLN A 28 16.45 -19.14 -1.67
C GLN A 28 15.47 -18.21 -2.41
N GLN A 29 15.30 -16.97 -1.92
CA GLN A 29 14.47 -15.96 -2.59
C GLN A 29 15.00 -15.60 -3.98
N THR A 30 16.32 -15.51 -4.14
CA THR A 30 16.95 -15.24 -5.44
C THR A 30 16.68 -16.37 -6.43
N LEU A 31 16.78 -17.62 -6.00
CA LEU A 31 16.49 -18.79 -6.83
C LEU A 31 15.02 -18.87 -7.21
N LEU A 32 14.12 -18.58 -6.28
CA LEU A 32 12.69 -18.53 -6.55
C LEU A 32 12.36 -17.48 -7.62
N ALA A 33 12.92 -16.27 -7.49
CA ALA A 33 12.76 -15.22 -8.50
C ALA A 33 13.32 -15.63 -9.87
N GLY A 34 14.44 -16.36 -9.90
CA GLY A 34 14.99 -16.93 -11.12
C GLY A 34 14.05 -17.94 -11.78
N LEU A 35 13.48 -18.86 -11.00
CA LEU A 35 12.51 -19.84 -11.48
C LEU A 35 11.25 -19.17 -12.05
N GLU A 36 10.72 -18.17 -11.35
CA GLU A 36 9.54 -17.41 -11.82
C GLU A 36 9.82 -16.64 -13.11
N ALA A 37 11.04 -16.12 -13.27
CA ALA A 37 11.46 -15.41 -14.47
C ALA A 37 11.94 -16.32 -15.61
N GLY A 38 12.07 -17.64 -15.35
CA GLY A 38 12.69 -18.58 -16.29
C GLY A 38 14.16 -18.28 -16.57
N ARG A 39 14.89 -17.71 -15.60
CA ARG A 39 16.29 -17.28 -15.71
C ARG A 39 17.18 -17.95 -14.68
N ASP A 40 18.33 -18.42 -15.13
CA ASP A 40 19.36 -19.05 -14.30
C ASP A 40 20.76 -18.46 -14.50
N ASP A 41 20.88 -17.40 -15.32
CA ASP A 41 22.19 -16.83 -15.63
C ASP A 41 22.84 -16.17 -14.39
N PRO A 42 24.14 -16.43 -14.13
CA PRO A 42 24.79 -15.98 -12.90
C PRO A 42 24.81 -14.47 -12.69
N ALA A 43 24.91 -13.69 -13.78
CA ALA A 43 24.96 -12.23 -13.71
C ALA A 43 23.62 -11.65 -13.25
N TRP A 44 22.51 -12.16 -13.80
CA TRP A 44 21.17 -11.77 -13.39
C TRP A 44 20.88 -12.19 -11.95
N LEU A 45 21.20 -13.43 -11.57
CA LEU A 45 21.00 -13.91 -10.20
C LEU A 45 21.79 -13.08 -9.18
N ALA A 46 23.05 -12.74 -9.49
CA ALA A 46 23.83 -11.84 -8.64
C ALA A 46 23.25 -10.42 -8.57
N GLY A 47 22.65 -9.92 -9.65
CA GLY A 47 21.92 -8.64 -9.67
C GLY A 47 20.68 -8.69 -8.77
N THR A 48 19.85 -9.70 -8.95
CA THR A 48 18.63 -9.95 -8.16
C THR A 48 18.94 -10.10 -6.67
N LEU A 49 19.98 -10.86 -6.31
CA LEU A 49 20.43 -11.01 -4.92
C LEU A 49 20.79 -9.68 -4.27
N ARG A 50 21.54 -8.81 -4.97
CA ARG A 50 21.88 -7.47 -4.45
C ARG A 50 20.65 -6.59 -4.25
N ASN A 51 19.68 -6.66 -5.17
CA ASN A 51 18.44 -5.92 -5.07
C ASN A 51 17.59 -6.39 -3.87
N LEU A 52 17.45 -7.70 -3.71
CA LEU A 52 16.74 -8.30 -2.56
C LEU A 52 17.42 -7.96 -1.23
N ALA A 53 18.76 -8.03 -1.17
CA ALA A 53 19.49 -7.64 0.02
C ALA A 53 19.31 -6.16 0.38
N ALA A 54 19.38 -5.27 -0.62
CA ALA A 54 19.15 -3.85 -0.41
C ALA A 54 17.71 -3.57 0.06
N LEU A 55 16.73 -4.32 -0.46
CA LEU A 55 15.34 -4.25 -0.01
C LEU A 55 15.23 -4.65 1.46
N GLN A 56 15.70 -5.85 1.82
CA GLN A 56 15.67 -6.38 3.18
C GLN A 56 16.39 -5.47 4.19
N ALA A 57 17.55 -4.90 3.82
CA ALA A 57 18.28 -3.97 4.68
C ALA A 57 17.49 -2.69 4.97
N ARG A 58 16.83 -2.13 3.94
CA ARG A 58 15.97 -0.94 4.07
C ARG A 58 14.74 -1.23 4.93
N SER A 59 14.08 -2.37 4.72
CA SER A 59 12.95 -2.84 5.54
C SER A 59 13.36 -3.01 7.00
N GLY A 60 14.46 -3.73 7.25
CA GLY A 60 14.94 -4.02 8.59
C GLY A 60 15.37 -2.77 9.36
N ALA A 61 15.99 -1.79 8.70
CA ALA A 61 16.34 -0.51 9.34
C ALA A 61 15.10 0.28 9.78
N ARG A 62 14.06 0.34 8.95
CA ARG A 62 12.80 1.02 9.28
C ARG A 62 12.02 0.29 10.35
N ARG A 63 11.92 -1.04 10.25
CA ARG A 63 11.30 -1.89 11.27
C ARG A 63 11.97 -1.69 12.64
N ARG A 64 13.30 -1.72 12.72
CA ARG A 64 14.03 -1.46 13.97
C ARG A 64 13.76 -0.06 14.53
N ARG A 65 13.68 0.97 13.68
CA ARG A 65 13.30 2.33 14.12
C ARG A 65 11.88 2.37 14.68
N ARG A 66 10.92 1.66 14.05
CA ARG A 66 9.55 1.54 14.55
C ARG A 66 9.50 0.81 15.89
N GLU A 67 10.18 -0.32 16.00
CA GLU A 67 10.25 -1.10 17.24
C GLU A 67 10.92 -0.28 18.35
N GLN A 68 12.00 0.46 18.07
CA GLN A 68 12.63 1.36 19.04
C GLN A 68 11.71 2.52 19.45
N ALA A 69 10.97 3.12 18.52
CA ALA A 69 10.00 4.17 18.83
C ALA A 69 8.83 3.64 19.65
N ALA A 70 8.35 2.43 19.35
CA ALA A 70 7.29 1.76 20.10
C ALA A 70 7.75 1.37 21.51
N SER A 71 8.99 0.88 21.68
CA SER A 71 9.55 0.54 22.99
C SER A 71 9.97 1.76 23.82
N ALA A 72 10.21 2.92 23.19
CA ALA A 72 10.53 4.17 23.87
C ALA A 72 9.28 4.90 24.41
N GLY A 73 8.09 4.60 23.87
CA GLY A 73 6.82 4.91 24.51
C GLY A 73 6.57 3.86 25.60
N GLY A 74 7.00 4.16 26.82
CA GLY A 74 6.94 3.23 27.95
C GLY A 74 5.58 2.58 28.14
N ASP A 75 5.63 1.32 28.58
CA ASP A 75 4.56 0.50 29.19
C ASP A 75 3.17 1.17 29.24
N ASP A 76 2.48 1.23 28.11
CA ASP A 76 1.18 1.88 28.01
C ASP A 76 0.13 0.88 27.55
N GLN A 77 -0.92 0.76 28.37
CA GLN A 77 -2.18 0.18 27.97
C GLN A 77 -2.50 0.67 26.57
N VAL A 78 -2.65 -0.25 25.61
CA VAL A 78 -3.11 0.07 24.25
C VAL A 78 -4.32 0.98 24.41
N PRO A 79 -4.20 2.30 24.15
CA PRO A 79 -5.34 3.18 24.25
C PRO A 79 -6.37 2.58 23.27
N PRO A 80 -7.65 2.47 23.66
CA PRO A 80 -8.67 2.05 22.71
C PRO A 80 -8.46 2.85 21.42
N PRO A 81 -8.49 2.19 20.25
CA PRO A 81 -8.18 2.86 18.99
C PRO A 81 -8.97 4.17 18.96
N PRO A 82 -8.33 5.32 18.73
CA PRO A 82 -9.02 6.60 18.73
C PRO A 82 -10.23 6.45 17.81
N ALA A 83 -11.42 6.77 18.34
CA ALA A 83 -12.66 6.66 17.57
C ALA A 83 -12.44 7.34 16.22
N ASP A 84 -12.65 6.60 15.13
CA ASP A 84 -12.40 7.10 13.79
C ASP A 84 -13.26 8.36 13.58
N PRO A 85 -12.65 9.57 13.49
CA PRO A 85 -13.40 10.82 13.44
C PRO A 85 -14.24 10.92 12.15
N VAL A 86 -13.93 10.10 11.15
CA VAL A 86 -14.73 9.96 9.93
C VAL A 86 -16.05 9.26 10.23
N SER A 87 -16.04 8.21 11.04
CA SER A 87 -17.20 7.34 11.29
C SER A 87 -18.31 8.00 12.13
N SER A 88 -17.99 9.03 12.90
CA SER A 88 -18.95 9.78 13.73
C SER A 88 -19.61 10.97 13.01
N LEU A 89 -19.27 11.23 11.75
CA LEU A 89 -19.80 12.37 10.99
C LEU A 89 -21.33 12.29 10.81
N PRO A 90 -22.10 13.30 11.26
CA PRO A 90 -23.55 13.37 11.06
C PRO A 90 -23.96 13.27 9.58
N LEU A 91 -23.13 13.80 8.68
CA LEU A 91 -23.30 13.70 7.23
C LEU A 91 -23.40 12.24 6.77
N LEU A 92 -22.59 11.32 7.32
CA LEU A 92 -22.59 9.94 6.87
C LEU A 92 -23.89 9.23 7.24
N ALA A 93 -24.48 9.57 8.40
CA ALA A 93 -25.73 8.97 8.86
C ALA A 93 -26.90 9.25 7.89
N VAL A 94 -26.98 10.46 7.33
CA VAL A 94 -28.05 10.87 6.40
C VAL A 94 -27.84 10.40 4.95
N LEU A 95 -26.64 9.94 4.59
CA LEU A 95 -26.36 9.50 3.23
C LEU A 95 -26.91 8.09 2.94
N PRO A 96 -27.47 7.88 1.72
CA PRO A 96 -27.77 6.53 1.23
C PRO A 96 -26.52 5.64 1.20
N PRO A 97 -26.63 4.31 1.37
CA PRO A 97 -25.48 3.41 1.50
C PRO A 97 -24.44 3.48 0.37
N ALA A 98 -24.90 3.72 -0.86
CA ALA A 98 -24.00 3.86 -2.03
C ALA A 98 -23.21 5.18 -2.03
N ALA A 99 -23.82 6.27 -1.54
CA ALA A 99 -23.17 7.57 -1.41
C ALA A 99 -22.26 7.61 -0.19
N ARG A 100 -22.68 6.99 0.92
CA ARG A 100 -21.87 6.85 2.14
C ARG A 100 -20.52 6.18 1.87
N ARG A 101 -20.51 5.08 1.11
CA ARG A 101 -19.27 4.40 0.70
C ARG A 101 -18.29 5.32 -0.05
N VAL A 102 -18.80 6.17 -0.94
CA VAL A 102 -17.97 7.15 -1.67
C VAL A 102 -17.45 8.23 -0.71
N ALA A 103 -18.29 8.73 0.20
CA ALA A 103 -17.91 9.76 1.16
C ALA A 103 -16.81 9.29 2.12
N VAL A 104 -16.93 8.08 2.67
CA VAL A 104 -15.92 7.49 3.57
C VAL A 104 -14.57 7.39 2.86
N LEU A 105 -14.52 6.82 1.65
CA LEU A 105 -13.27 6.68 0.91
C LEU A 105 -12.65 8.05 0.55
N ALA A 106 -13.46 9.04 0.19
CA ALA A 106 -12.98 10.39 -0.09
C ALA A 106 -12.40 11.07 1.17
N LEU A 107 -13.02 10.88 2.34
CA LEU A 107 -12.53 11.41 3.62
C LEU A 107 -11.21 10.74 4.05
N HIS A 108 -10.98 9.49 3.69
CA HIS A 108 -9.67 8.85 3.83
C HIS A 108 -8.65 9.27 2.76
N GLY A 109 -8.99 10.23 1.89
CA GLY A 109 -8.06 10.86 0.94
C GLY A 109 -7.86 10.11 -0.37
N LEU A 110 -8.73 9.15 -0.70
CA LEU A 110 -8.71 8.48 -2.00
C LEU A 110 -9.23 9.42 -3.10
N ASP A 111 -8.65 9.32 -4.29
CA ASP A 111 -9.12 10.09 -5.44
C ASP A 111 -10.26 9.41 -6.21
N ALA A 112 -10.85 10.13 -7.16
CA ALA A 112 -11.98 9.66 -7.94
C ALA A 112 -11.65 8.37 -8.72
N HIS A 113 -10.44 8.23 -9.24
CA HIS A 113 -10.04 7.04 -9.98
C HIS A 113 -9.95 5.83 -9.05
N GLU A 114 -9.26 5.99 -7.92
CA GLU A 114 -9.14 4.95 -6.89
C GLU A 114 -10.50 4.52 -6.35
N ILE A 115 -11.39 5.45 -6.02
CA ILE A 115 -12.74 5.14 -5.51
C ILE A 115 -13.55 4.36 -6.54
N ARG A 116 -13.56 4.79 -7.81
CA ARG A 116 -14.26 4.07 -8.88
C ARG A 116 -13.70 2.68 -9.08
N TRP A 117 -12.37 2.56 -9.06
CA TRP A 117 -11.69 1.29 -9.18
C TRP A 117 -12.04 0.38 -8.00
N ILE A 118 -12.00 0.84 -6.74
CA ILE A 118 -12.34 0.02 -5.55
C ILE A 118 -13.80 -0.42 -5.58
N LEU A 119 -14.72 0.48 -5.92
CA LEU A 119 -16.16 0.19 -5.89
C LEU A 119 -16.65 -0.52 -7.17
N GLY A 120 -15.84 -0.59 -8.23
CA GLY A 120 -16.21 -1.16 -9.51
C GLY A 120 -17.37 -0.43 -10.18
N ILE A 121 -17.36 0.90 -10.15
CA ILE A 121 -18.46 1.73 -10.67
C ILE A 121 -18.01 2.60 -11.84
N ALA A 122 -18.94 2.81 -12.77
CA ALA A 122 -18.73 3.74 -13.89
C ALA A 122 -18.64 5.20 -13.42
N ASP A 123 -18.04 6.06 -14.25
CA ASP A 123 -17.88 7.49 -13.97
C ASP A 123 -19.23 8.20 -13.73
N THR A 124 -20.26 7.83 -14.50
CA THR A 124 -21.63 8.36 -14.35
C THR A 124 -22.21 8.03 -12.98
N ALA A 125 -22.09 6.79 -12.52
CA ALA A 125 -22.55 6.35 -11.20
C ALA A 125 -21.79 7.05 -10.06
N PHE A 126 -20.48 7.28 -10.23
CA PHE A 126 -19.68 8.05 -9.30
C PHE A 126 -20.15 9.51 -9.20
N ARG A 127 -20.35 10.19 -10.34
CA ARG A 127 -20.87 11.56 -10.39
C ARG A 127 -22.24 11.69 -9.75
N GLN A 128 -23.16 10.74 -10.01
CA GLN A 128 -24.48 10.72 -9.38
C GLN A 128 -24.38 10.62 -7.84
N ARG A 129 -23.51 9.75 -7.33
CA ARG A 129 -23.26 9.62 -5.89
C ARG A 129 -22.66 10.89 -5.31
N LEU A 130 -21.71 11.51 -6.02
CA LEU A 130 -21.10 12.77 -5.60
C LEU A 130 -22.12 13.92 -5.55
N SER A 131 -23.01 14.01 -6.54
CA SER A 131 -24.11 14.98 -6.52
C SER A 131 -25.05 14.77 -5.33
N ARG A 132 -25.37 13.52 -4.97
CA ARG A 132 -26.16 13.22 -3.76
C ARG A 132 -25.44 13.63 -2.49
N ILE A 133 -24.12 13.43 -2.40
CA ILE A 133 -23.32 13.88 -1.25
C ILE A 133 -23.36 15.41 -1.14
N ARG A 134 -23.14 16.13 -2.25
CA ARG A 134 -23.20 17.61 -2.25
C ARG A 134 -24.58 18.13 -1.84
N LYS A 135 -25.65 17.49 -2.32
CA LYS A 135 -27.02 17.83 -1.93
C LYS A 135 -27.24 17.65 -0.43
N ALA A 136 -26.87 16.48 0.11
CA ALA A 136 -26.99 16.22 1.55
C ALA A 136 -26.17 17.22 2.40
N LEU A 137 -24.97 17.59 1.96
CA LEU A 137 -24.15 18.61 2.62
C LEU A 137 -24.82 20.01 2.59
N GLY A 138 -25.53 20.32 1.51
CA GLY A 138 -26.33 21.54 1.39
C GLY A 138 -27.55 21.57 2.30
N GLU A 139 -28.14 20.42 2.60
CA GLU A 139 -29.31 20.29 3.48
C GLU A 139 -28.96 20.30 4.98
N LEU A 140 -27.68 20.14 5.35
CA LEU A 140 -27.24 20.19 6.74
C LEU A 140 -27.36 21.60 7.36
N PRO A 141 -27.63 21.71 8.67
CA PRO A 141 -27.54 22.96 9.41
C PRO A 141 -26.14 23.62 9.28
N PRO A 142 -26.03 24.95 9.34
CA PRO A 142 -24.77 25.67 9.14
C PRO A 142 -23.60 25.17 10.01
N ALA A 143 -23.87 24.85 11.28
CA ALA A 143 -22.85 24.35 12.22
C ALA A 143 -22.30 22.97 11.79
N GLN A 144 -23.17 22.03 11.44
CA GLN A 144 -22.78 20.68 10.99
C GLN A 144 -22.09 20.72 9.61
N ARG A 145 -22.50 21.67 8.76
CA ARG A 145 -21.83 21.90 7.46
C ARG A 145 -20.41 22.42 7.65
N ALA A 146 -20.20 23.33 8.60
CA ALA A 146 -18.87 23.85 8.93
C ALA A 146 -17.96 22.74 9.48
N GLU A 147 -18.47 21.90 10.38
CA GLU A 147 -17.76 20.73 10.93
C GLU A 147 -17.36 19.73 9.82
N ALA A 148 -18.30 19.35 8.95
CA ALA A 148 -18.02 18.45 7.82
C ALA A 148 -16.99 19.04 6.84
N THR A 149 -17.01 20.37 6.65
CA THR A 149 -16.05 21.07 5.79
C THR A 149 -14.68 21.11 6.44
N ALA A 150 -14.59 21.42 7.74
CA ALA A 150 -13.33 21.44 8.48
C ALA A 150 -12.64 20.07 8.47
N LEU A 151 -13.41 18.97 8.58
CA LEU A 151 -12.88 17.61 8.49
C LEU A 151 -12.35 17.25 7.09
N ALA A 152 -12.94 17.81 6.02
CA ALA A 152 -12.36 17.66 4.68
C ALA A 152 -11.02 18.40 4.51
N TYR A 153 -10.77 19.44 5.33
CA TYR A 153 -9.51 20.19 5.36
C TYR A 153 -8.49 19.67 6.39
N LEU A 154 -8.88 18.78 7.31
CA LEU A 154 -7.98 17.91 8.07
C LEU A 154 -7.35 16.90 7.11
N ARG A 155 -6.54 17.42 6.21
CA ARG A 155 -5.93 16.71 5.08
C ARG A 155 -4.72 15.91 5.55
N ASP A 156 -4.92 15.11 6.58
CA ASP A 156 -3.97 14.11 7.01
C ASP A 156 -4.74 13.00 7.73
N PRO A 157 -5.33 12.01 7.01
CA PRO A 157 -5.40 10.71 7.66
C PRO A 157 -3.96 10.42 8.06
N ALA A 158 -3.68 10.22 9.36
CA ALA A 158 -2.36 9.96 9.88
C ALA A 158 -1.74 8.73 9.19
N ARG A 159 -1.20 8.93 7.98
CA ARG A 159 -0.46 7.93 7.22
C ARG A 159 0.93 8.05 7.82
N SER A 160 1.19 7.15 8.75
CA SER A 160 2.20 7.18 9.81
C SER A 160 3.66 7.12 9.36
N VAL A 161 4.01 7.73 8.21
CA VAL A 161 5.38 7.70 7.71
C VAL A 161 5.70 9.08 7.15
N GLU A 162 6.87 9.63 7.50
CA GLU A 162 7.53 10.79 6.86
C GLU A 162 7.91 10.46 5.40
N LEU A 163 6.94 10.03 4.59
CA LEU A 163 7.12 9.88 3.17
C LEU A 163 6.96 11.25 2.55
N GLN A 164 7.79 11.56 1.56
CA GLN A 164 7.53 12.65 0.64
C GLN A 164 6.30 12.25 -0.20
N PHE A 165 5.10 12.37 0.38
CA PHE A 165 3.84 11.85 -0.16
C PHE A 165 3.60 12.34 -1.59
N GLY A 166 4.06 13.55 -1.93
CA GLY A 166 4.02 14.06 -3.29
C GLY A 166 4.82 13.22 -4.29
N LEU A 167 6.02 12.77 -3.95
CA LEU A 167 6.85 11.93 -4.82
C LEU A 167 6.35 10.48 -4.84
N VAL A 168 6.01 9.93 -3.67
CA VAL A 168 5.44 8.58 -3.56
C VAL A 168 4.15 8.46 -4.36
N ARG A 169 3.24 9.44 -4.22
CA ARG A 169 1.99 9.46 -4.98
C ARG A 169 2.24 9.56 -6.48
N ARG A 170 3.18 10.40 -6.93
CA ARG A 170 3.53 10.48 -8.36
C ARG A 170 4.06 9.16 -8.90
N ALA A 171 4.95 8.49 -8.16
CA ALA A 171 5.51 7.20 -8.54
C ALA A 171 4.41 6.13 -8.64
N LEU A 172 3.53 6.04 -7.64
CA LEU A 172 2.39 5.11 -7.65
C LEU A 172 1.40 5.42 -8.79
N GLN A 173 1.08 6.71 -9.00
CA GLN A 173 0.19 7.14 -10.09
C GLN A 173 0.75 6.79 -11.47
N ALA A 174 2.07 6.89 -11.68
CA ALA A 174 2.70 6.49 -12.95
C ALA A 174 2.46 5.00 -13.25
N VAL A 175 2.57 4.14 -12.24
CA VAL A 175 2.31 2.70 -12.40
C VAL A 175 0.81 2.42 -12.61
N VAL A 176 -0.06 3.07 -11.84
CA VAL A 176 -1.53 2.93 -11.98
C VAL A 176 -2.03 3.41 -13.35
N ALA A 177 -1.37 4.42 -13.94
CA ALA A 177 -1.69 4.90 -15.28
C ALA A 177 -1.40 3.84 -16.36
N MET A 178 -0.38 3.00 -16.18
CA MET A 178 -0.06 1.90 -17.10
C MET A 178 -1.04 0.72 -16.95
N ARG A 179 -1.44 0.43 -15.71
CA ARG A 179 -2.39 -0.65 -15.41
C ARG A 179 -3.31 -0.24 -14.26
N PRO A 180 -4.64 -0.23 -14.47
CA PRO A 180 -5.60 0.16 -13.44
C PRO A 180 -5.39 -0.60 -12.13
N GLY A 181 -5.24 0.14 -11.03
CA GLY A 181 -4.92 -0.41 -9.72
C GLY A 181 -5.06 0.62 -8.61
N LEU A 182 -4.80 0.17 -7.38
CA LEU A 182 -4.70 1.01 -6.19
C LEU A 182 -3.26 1.05 -5.70
N GLY A 183 -2.67 2.24 -5.63
CA GLY A 183 -1.34 2.44 -5.06
C GLY A 183 -1.42 2.67 -3.55
N THR A 184 -0.60 1.96 -2.77
CA THR A 184 -0.48 2.15 -1.32
C THR A 184 0.96 1.92 -0.87
N HIS A 185 1.20 2.02 0.43
CA HIS A 185 2.45 1.59 1.05
C HIS A 185 2.17 0.78 2.32
N ASP A 186 3.12 -0.07 2.70
CA ASP A 186 3.09 -0.72 4.01
C ASP A 186 3.63 0.20 5.12
N ALA A 187 3.57 -0.24 6.37
CA ALA A 187 4.10 0.50 7.53
C ALA A 187 5.62 0.76 7.44
N ASP A 188 6.32 0.03 6.58
CA ASP A 188 7.74 0.22 6.28
C ASP A 188 7.96 1.12 5.06
N GLY A 189 6.91 1.74 4.49
CA GLY A 189 7.02 2.64 3.35
C GLY A 189 7.37 1.96 2.02
N HIS A 190 7.25 0.63 1.91
CA HIS A 190 7.33 -0.06 0.63
C HIS A 190 6.11 0.26 -0.20
N LEU A 191 6.34 0.65 -1.45
CA LEU A 191 5.27 0.96 -2.38
C LEU A 191 4.64 -0.34 -2.90
N LEU A 192 3.33 -0.43 -2.81
CA LEU A 192 2.52 -1.55 -3.25
C LEU A 192 1.52 -1.06 -4.29
N VAL A 193 1.29 -1.85 -5.34
CA VAL A 193 0.21 -1.61 -6.30
C VAL A 193 -0.67 -2.84 -6.34
N ILE A 194 -1.95 -2.65 -6.05
CA ILE A 194 -2.96 -3.71 -6.01
C ILE A 194 -3.75 -3.65 -7.31
N HIS A 195 -3.81 -4.77 -8.04
CA HIS A 195 -4.60 -4.91 -9.27
C HIS A 195 -5.83 -5.80 -9.04
N ARG A 196 -6.83 -5.67 -9.92
CA ARG A 196 -8.00 -6.55 -9.97
C ARG A 196 -7.71 -7.68 -10.95
N GLY A 197 -7.99 -8.91 -10.54
CA GLY A 197 -7.72 -10.12 -11.31
C GLY A 197 -6.66 -11.01 -10.64
N ALA A 198 -6.77 -12.32 -10.85
CA ALA A 198 -5.79 -13.27 -10.34
C ALA A 198 -4.41 -13.03 -10.97
N HIS A 199 -3.34 -13.19 -10.19
CA HIS A 199 -1.96 -13.17 -10.68
C HIS A 199 -1.65 -14.35 -11.63
N LYS A 200 -2.55 -15.35 -11.69
CA LYS A 200 -2.46 -16.47 -12.64
C LYS A 200 -3.36 -16.20 -13.85
N PRO A 201 -2.83 -16.18 -15.09
CA PRO A 201 -3.67 -16.58 -16.21
C PRO A 201 -4.15 -18.01 -15.91
N GLY A 202 -5.45 -18.28 -16.11
CA GLY A 202 -5.96 -19.65 -16.03
C GLY A 202 -5.12 -20.55 -16.94
N PRO A 203 -4.93 -21.84 -16.60
CA PRO A 203 -4.23 -22.75 -17.49
C PRO A 203 -4.96 -22.73 -18.84
N GLY A 204 -4.30 -22.17 -19.86
CA GLY A 204 -4.75 -22.33 -21.24
C GLY A 204 -4.65 -23.81 -21.56
N GLY A 205 -5.79 -24.49 -21.59
CA GLY A 205 -5.86 -25.81 -22.21
C GLY A 205 -5.52 -25.63 -23.69
N ASN A 206 -4.62 -26.47 -24.19
CA ASN A 206 -4.41 -26.60 -25.62
C ASN A 206 -5.69 -27.18 -26.23
N ASP A 207 -6.31 -26.45 -27.15
CA ASP A 207 -7.08 -27.01 -28.26
C ASP A 207 -6.11 -27.33 -29.41
#